data_AF-A0AAD6E4A1-F1
#
_entry.id   AF-A0AAD6E4A1-F1
#
_cell.length_a   1.000
_cell.length_b   1.000
_cell.length_c   1.000
_cell.angle_alpha   90.00
_cell.angle_beta   90.00
_cell.angle_gamma   90.00
#
_symmetry.space_group_name_H-M   'P 1'
#
loop_
_entity.id
_entity.type
_entity.pdbx_description
1 polymer ?
#
loop_
_entity_poly.entity_id
_entity_poly.type
_entity_poly.pdbx_seq_one_letter_code
_entity_poly.pdbx_strand_id
1 'polypeptide(L)'
;MTGFTYYAKAQSTFKPPLIANENAFLGDVISSDKDNAEKPISCGFYRLEKGTPLVYTYTYDEMKIILEGQFEISDETGQKVTASPGDVFYFPKG
;
A
#
# COMPACT_ATOMS: atom_id res chain seq x y z
N MET A 1 -17.33 -19.04 -14.56
CA MET A 1 -17.24 -17.56 -14.61
C MET A 1 -17.04 -17.10 -13.18
N THR A 2 -15.88 -16.52 -12.87
CA THR A 2 -15.62 -15.96 -11.54
C THR A 2 -16.38 -14.64 -11.44
N GLY A 3 -17.20 -14.47 -10.40
CA GLY A 3 -17.91 -13.21 -10.15
C GLY A 3 -16.97 -12.15 -9.59
N PHE A 4 -17.41 -10.89 -9.55
CA PHE A 4 -16.65 -9.86 -8.84
C PHE A 4 -16.66 -10.15 -7.34
N THR A 5 -15.56 -9.84 -6.66
CA THR A 5 -15.47 -9.89 -5.20
C THR A 5 -15.63 -8.48 -4.65
N TYR A 6 -16.52 -8.29 -3.67
CA TYR A 6 -16.84 -6.99 -3.10
C TYR A 6 -16.62 -6.99 -1.58
N TYR A 7 -15.84 -6.01 -1.09
CA TYR A 7 -15.63 -5.77 0.33
C TYR A 7 -16.20 -4.40 0.71
N ALA A 8 -17.34 -4.41 1.39
CA ALA A 8 -18.01 -3.18 1.79
C ALA A 8 -17.15 -2.36 2.76
N LYS A 9 -16.85 -1.11 2.39
CA LYS A 9 -16.17 -0.12 3.24
C LYS A 9 -14.83 -0.61 3.80
N ALA A 10 -14.05 -1.35 3.00
CA ALA A 10 -12.82 -1.99 3.44
C ALA A 10 -11.81 -1.00 4.07
N GLN A 11 -11.76 0.25 3.63
CA GLN A 11 -10.94 1.31 4.25
C GLN A 11 -11.21 1.48 5.76
N SER A 12 -12.45 1.32 6.20
CA SER A 12 -12.85 1.50 7.60
C SER A 12 -12.92 0.20 8.39
N THR A 13 -12.97 -0.96 7.72
CA THR A 13 -13.24 -2.25 8.35
C THR A 13 -12.05 -3.21 8.32
N PHE A 14 -11.18 -3.09 7.32
CA PHE A 14 -9.98 -3.90 7.21
C PHE A 14 -8.88 -3.36 8.14
N LYS A 15 -8.28 -4.26 8.93
CA LYS A 15 -7.16 -3.94 9.80
C LYS A 15 -5.91 -4.63 9.25
N PRO A 16 -5.03 -3.92 8.53
CA PRO A 16 -3.82 -4.52 8.01
C PRO A 16 -2.93 -5.02 9.16
N PRO A 17 -2.28 -6.19 9.01
CA PRO A 17 -1.34 -6.71 10.01
C PRO A 17 -0.10 -5.82 10.09
N LEU A 18 0.59 -5.85 11.24
CA LEU A 18 1.90 -5.24 11.42
C LEU A 18 2.92 -6.01 10.59
N ILE A 19 3.71 -5.31 9.77
CA ILE A 19 4.70 -5.93 8.87
C ILE A 19 6.14 -5.57 9.21
N ALA A 20 6.37 -4.42 9.84
CA ALA A 20 7.71 -3.97 10.18
C ALA A 20 7.64 -2.96 11.31
N ASN A 21 8.77 -2.85 12.03
CA ASN A 21 8.92 -1.94 13.17
C ASN A 21 7.76 -2.13 14.17
N GLU A 22 7.37 -1.05 14.83
CA GLU A 22 6.25 -0.95 15.76
C GLU A 22 4.99 -0.30 15.14
N ASN A 23 5.10 0.23 13.92
CA ASN A 23 4.15 1.22 13.38
C ASN A 23 3.78 1.04 11.90
N ALA A 24 4.36 0.08 11.17
CA ALA A 24 4.08 -0.13 9.75
C ALA A 24 3.15 -1.33 9.52
N PHE A 25 1.97 -1.07 8.95
CA PHE A 25 0.94 -2.06 8.72
C PHE A 25 0.62 -2.15 7.22
N LEU A 26 0.57 -3.36 6.66
CA LEU A 26 0.25 -3.59 5.26
C LEU A 26 -0.52 -4.90 5.13
N GLY A 27 -1.59 -4.91 4.35
CA GLY A 27 -2.30 -6.14 4.01
C GLY A 27 -3.16 -6.01 2.78
N ASP A 28 -3.16 -7.07 1.98
CA ASP A 28 -4.03 -7.23 0.83
C ASP A 28 -5.45 -7.56 1.27
N VAL A 29 -6.42 -6.85 0.71
CA VAL A 29 -7.86 -7.14 0.85
C VAL A 29 -8.28 -8.17 -0.20
N ILE A 30 -7.71 -8.04 -1.40
CA ILE A 30 -7.98 -8.91 -2.54
C ILE A 30 -6.73 -9.08 -3.38
N SER A 31 -6.51 -10.29 -3.89
CA SER A 31 -5.49 -10.58 -4.90
C SER A 31 -6.11 -11.46 -5.99
N SER A 32 -5.65 -11.28 -7.22
CA SER A 32 -6.06 -12.10 -8.36
C SER A 32 -5.16 -13.32 -8.58
N ASP A 33 -4.29 -13.67 -7.63
CA ASP A 33 -3.34 -14.80 -7.69
C ASP A 33 -3.97 -16.14 -8.07
N LYS A 34 -5.20 -16.40 -7.59
CA LYS A 34 -5.95 -17.62 -7.91
C LYS A 34 -6.43 -17.67 -9.37
N ASP A 35 -6.72 -16.53 -9.97
CA ASP A 35 -7.24 -16.43 -11.34
C ASP A 35 -6.14 -16.10 -12.37
N ASN A 36 -5.06 -15.45 -11.94
CA ASN A 36 -3.90 -15.07 -12.74
C ASN A 36 -2.63 -15.16 -11.89
N ALA A 37 -2.10 -16.39 -11.77
CA ALA A 37 -0.92 -16.68 -10.98
C ALA A 37 0.38 -16.07 -11.56
N GLU A 38 0.45 -15.81 -12.87
CA GLU A 38 1.66 -15.27 -13.50
C GLU A 38 1.82 -13.76 -13.26
N LYS A 39 0.70 -13.03 -13.22
CA LYS A 39 0.69 -11.56 -13.10
C LYS A 39 -0.47 -11.11 -12.20
N PRO A 40 -0.43 -11.48 -10.91
CA PRO A 40 -1.48 -11.10 -9.98
C PRO A 40 -1.52 -9.59 -9.80
N ILE A 41 -2.73 -9.06 -9.59
CA ILE A 41 -2.94 -7.72 -9.06
C ILE A 41 -3.49 -7.87 -7.66
N SER A 42 -2.82 -7.24 -6.70
CA SER A 42 -3.29 -7.11 -5.32
C SER A 42 -3.78 -5.70 -5.04
N CYS A 43 -4.80 -5.59 -4.21
CA CYS A 43 -5.30 -4.33 -3.68
C CYS A 43 -5.46 -4.48 -2.17
N GLY A 44 -4.95 -3.50 -1.43
CA GLY A 44 -4.83 -3.56 0.01
C GLY A 44 -4.72 -2.19 0.65
N PHE A 45 -4.50 -2.19 1.96
CA PHE A 45 -4.29 -0.96 2.71
C PHE A 45 -2.92 -0.97 3.38
N TYR A 46 -2.22 0.15 3.21
CA TYR A 46 -1.03 0.49 3.96
C TYR A 46 -1.37 1.57 4.98
N ARG A 47 -0.88 1.40 6.20
CA ARG A 47 -1.01 2.38 7.28
C ARG A 47 0.33 2.49 7.98
N LEU A 48 0.80 3.72 8.13
CA LEU A 48 1.98 4.02 8.93
C LEU A 48 1.55 4.94 10.06
N GLU A 49 1.83 4.53 11.29
CA GLU A 49 1.68 5.40 12.46
C GLU A 49 2.99 6.16 12.70
N LYS A 50 2.94 7.27 13.46
CA LYS A 50 4.14 8.05 13.78
C LYS A 50 5.13 7.17 14.55
N GLY A 51 6.39 7.12 14.08
CA GLY A 51 7.42 6.28 14.69
C GLY A 51 8.59 6.09 13.75
N THR A 52 9.18 4.90 13.78
CA THR A 52 10.31 4.53 12.92
C THR A 52 9.93 4.60 11.43
N PRO A 53 10.70 5.30 10.57
CA PRO A 53 10.47 5.29 9.13
C PRO A 53 10.57 3.88 8.55
N LEU A 54 9.69 3.54 7.60
CA LEU A 54 9.83 2.32 6.82
C LEU A 54 10.74 2.59 5.62
N VAL A 55 11.92 1.99 5.61
CA VAL A 55 12.78 1.92 4.43
C VAL A 55 12.45 0.64 3.69
N TYR A 56 12.06 0.74 2.43
CA TYR A 56 11.57 -0.39 1.65
C TYR A 56 12.09 -0.35 0.22
N THR A 57 12.67 -1.47 -0.22
CA THR A 57 13.03 -1.70 -1.63
C THR A 57 11.89 -2.45 -2.30
N TYR A 58 11.36 -1.89 -3.38
CA TYR A 58 10.18 -2.43 -4.06
C TYR A 58 10.57 -3.59 -4.96
N THR A 59 10.13 -4.80 -4.61
CA THR A 59 10.40 -6.02 -5.41
C THR A 59 9.45 -6.18 -6.61
N TYR A 60 8.44 -5.33 -6.70
CA TYR A 60 7.42 -5.22 -7.74
C TYR A 60 6.95 -3.77 -7.87
N ASP A 61 6.30 -3.44 -8.99
CA ASP A 61 5.69 -2.13 -9.19
C ASP A 61 4.51 -1.95 -8.23
N GLU A 62 4.49 -0.83 -7.50
CA GLU A 62 3.41 -0.51 -6.58
C GLU A 62 2.87 0.90 -6.81
N MET A 63 1.55 1.05 -6.77
CA MET A 63 0.91 2.36 -6.77
C MET A 63 0.16 2.56 -5.45
N LYS A 64 0.17 3.79 -4.95
CA LYS A 64 -0.56 4.17 -3.73
C LYS A 64 -1.33 5.44 -3.96
N ILE A 65 -2.49 5.54 -3.32
CA ILE A 65 -3.19 6.80 -3.11
C ILE A 65 -3.24 7.07 -1.61
N ILE A 66 -2.96 8.29 -1.19
CA ILE A 66 -3.12 8.70 0.21
C ILE A 66 -4.61 8.94 0.44
N LEU A 67 -5.21 8.14 1.32
CA LEU A 67 -6.63 8.26 1.65
C LEU A 67 -6.87 9.19 2.83
N GLU A 68 -6.02 9.12 3.85
CA GLU A 68 -6.17 9.85 5.11
C GLU A 68 -4.79 10.19 5.70
N GLY A 69 -4.76 11.21 6.56
CA GLY A 69 -3.55 11.60 7.29
C GLY A 69 -2.52 12.33 6.43
N GLN A 70 -1.26 12.22 6.82
CA GLN A 70 -0.13 12.85 6.15
C GLN A 70 1.08 11.92 6.20
N PHE A 71 1.84 11.86 5.11
CA PHE A 71 3.09 11.09 5.03
C PHE A 71 4.24 12.01 4.62
N GLU A 72 5.42 11.79 5.20
CA GLU A 72 6.66 12.25 4.60
C GLU A 72 7.26 11.11 3.80
N ILE A 73 7.40 11.28 2.49
CA ILE A 73 7.94 10.28 1.58
C ILE A 73 9.19 10.86 0.92
N SER A 74 10.26 10.08 0.87
CA SER A 74 11.48 10.44 0.16
C SER A 74 12.09 9.23 -0.53
N ASP A 75 12.86 9.48 -1.59
CA ASP A 75 13.58 8.45 -2.34
C ASP A 75 15.08 8.74 -2.43
N GLU A 76 15.82 7.82 -3.04
CA GLU A 76 17.27 7.89 -3.25
C GLU A 76 17.71 8.96 -4.26
N THR A 77 16.79 9.51 -5.05
CA THR A 77 17.07 10.64 -5.94
C THR A 77 17.15 11.97 -5.19
N GLY A 78 16.77 11.97 -3.90
CA GLY A 78 16.67 13.15 -3.06
C GLY A 78 15.31 13.84 -3.14
N GLN A 79 14.34 13.27 -3.87
CA GLN A 79 12.97 13.76 -3.86
C GLN A 79 12.38 13.58 -2.46
N LYS A 80 11.66 14.60 -1.97
CA LYS A 80 10.91 14.54 -0.72
C LYS A 80 9.58 15.26 -0.89
N VAL A 81 8.50 14.63 -0.45
CA VAL A 81 7.13 15.16 -0.51
C VAL A 81 6.44 14.97 0.84
N THR A 82 5.71 15.99 1.27
CA THR A 82 4.72 15.87 2.34
C THR A 82 3.37 15.59 1.71
N ALA A 83 3.00 14.31 1.66
CA ALA A 83 1.81 13.82 0.97
C ALA A 83 0.55 13.95 1.83
N SER A 84 -0.58 14.18 1.17
CA SER A 84 -1.88 14.47 1.76
C SER A 84 -3.02 13.74 1.00
N PRO A 85 -4.25 13.70 1.54
CA PRO A 85 -5.33 12.94 0.93
C PRO A 85 -5.60 13.33 -0.53
N GLY A 86 -5.62 12.34 -1.42
CA GLY A 86 -5.78 12.51 -2.86
C GLY A 86 -4.47 12.43 -3.66
N ASP A 87 -3.31 12.54 -3.01
CA ASP A 87 -2.02 12.38 -3.69
C ASP A 87 -1.78 10.92 -4.11
N VAL A 88 -1.19 10.73 -5.29
CA VAL A 88 -0.94 9.41 -5.90
C VAL A 88 0.54 9.22 -6.14
N PHE A 89 1.05 8.03 -5.83
CA PHE A 89 2.43 7.62 -5.99
C PHE A 89 2.52 6.40 -6.89
N TYR A 90 3.58 6.35 -7.69
CA TYR A 90 4.05 5.15 -8.36
C TYR A 90 5.47 4.87 -7.88
N PHE A 91 5.68 3.69 -7.32
CA PHE A 91 6.97 3.16 -6.91
C PHE A 91 7.35 2.06 -7.89
N PRO A 92 8.28 2.32 -8.82
CA PRO A 92 8.74 1.29 -9.73
C PRO A 92 9.48 0.20 -8.96
N LYS A 93 9.45 -1.02 -9.49
CA LYS A 93 10.35 -2.09 -9.01
C LYS A 93 11.81 -1.62 -9.09
N GLY A 94 12.53 -1.66 -7.98
CA GLY A 94 13.90 -1.14 -7.87
C GLY A 94 14.30 -0.96 -6.43
#